data_AF-A0A956TR98-F1
#
_entry.id   AF-A0A956TR98-F1
#
_cell.length_a   1.000
_cell.length_b   1.000
_cell.length_c   1.000
_cell.angle_alpha   90.00
_cell.angle_beta   90.00
_cell.angle_gamma   90.00
#
_symmetry.space_group_name_H-M   'P 1'
#
loop_
_entity.id
_entity.type
_entity.pdbx_description
1 polymer ?
#
loop_
_entity_poly.entity_id
_entity_poly.type
_entity_poly.pdbx_seq_one_letter_code
_entity_poly.pdbx_strand_id
1 'polypeptide(L)' 'MAEISLEEALKECLADDNKVSKYEAKVIRELIMADGIVSEDEKAFLQKALEHNRFDDQAMEILSGVLLRSKQD' A
#
# COMPACT_ATOMS: atom_id res chain seq x y z
N MET A 1 -12.53 15.11 7.62
CA MET A 1 -11.32 14.28 7.80
C MET A 1 -10.63 14.29 6.44
N ALA A 2 -9.36 14.65 6.35
CA ALA A 2 -8.70 14.76 5.05
C ALA A 2 -8.73 13.40 4.36
N GLU A 3 -9.37 13.32 3.19
CA GLU A 3 -9.29 12.18 2.29
C GLU A 3 -7.90 12.18 1.65
N ILE A 4 -6.88 11.78 2.44
CA ILE A 4 -5.55 11.54 1.90
C ILE A 4 -5.65 10.35 0.96
N SER A 5 -5.24 10.55 -0.29
CA SER A 5 -5.22 9.50 -1.29
C SER A 5 -4.18 8.44 -0.93
N LEU A 6 -4.31 7.24 -1.51
CA LEU A 6 -3.33 6.18 -1.29
C LEU A 6 -1.90 6.63 -1.65
N GLU A 7 -1.78 7.41 -2.72
CA GLU A 7 -0.51 7.96 -3.17
C GLU A 7 0.11 8.88 -2.11
N GLU A 8 -0.67 9.75 -1.48
CA GLU A 8 -0.15 10.62 -0.41
C GLU A 8 0.24 9.82 0.82
N ALA A 9 -0.60 8.87 1.25
CA ALA A 9 -0.28 8.00 2.38
C ALA A 9 1.01 7.21 2.15
N LEU A 10 1.17 6.62 0.97
CA LEU A 10 2.39 5.91 0.58
C LEU A 10 3.61 6.83 0.50
N LYS A 11 3.45 8.05 -0.03
CA LYS A 11 4.54 9.04 -0.07
C LYS A 11 4.99 9.44 1.33
N GLU A 12 4.07 9.67 2.25
CA GLU A 12 4.41 9.98 3.64
C GLU A 12 5.17 8.83 4.31
N CYS A 13 4.69 7.59 4.13
CA CYS A 13 5.37 6.40 4.69
C CYS A 13 6.78 6.22 4.10
N LEU A 14 6.93 6.42 2.79
CA LEU A 14 8.23 6.30 2.12
C LEU A 14 9.15 7.51 2.38
N ALA A 15 8.61 8.67 2.76
CA ALA A 15 9.40 9.86 3.01
C ALA A 15 10.16 9.82 4.36
N ASP A 16 9.66 9.06 5.34
CA ASP A 16 10.26 9.01 6.68
C ASP A 16 11.52 8.12 6.71
N ASP A 17 11.38 6.83 6.40
CA ASP A 17 12.45 5.84 6.52
C ASP A 17 12.71 5.05 5.22
N ASN A 18 12.04 5.43 4.11
CA ASN A 18 11.99 4.67 2.85
C ASN A 18 11.51 3.22 3.02
N LYS A 19 10.82 2.90 4.11
CA LYS A 19 10.42 1.54 4.46
C LYS A 19 9.03 1.49 5.10
N VAL A 20 8.09 0.95 4.35
CA VAL A 20 6.74 0.75 4.86
C VAL A 20 6.73 -0.38 5.89
N SER A 21 6.43 0.00 7.12
CA SER A 21 6.25 -0.88 8.27
C SER A 21 4.87 -1.55 8.27
N LYS A 22 4.68 -2.50 9.18
CA LYS A 22 3.37 -3.15 9.40
C LYS A 22 2.24 -2.15 9.69
N TYR A 23 2.52 -1.08 10.44
CA TYR A 23 1.49 -0.13 10.83
C TYR A 23 1.02 0.70 9.64
N GLU A 24 1.97 1.18 8.85
CA GLU A 24 1.71 1.92 7.62
C GLU A 24 1.00 1.06 6.58
N ALA A 25 1.44 -0.20 6.41
CA ALA A 25 0.76 -1.15 5.54
C ALA A 25 -0.69 -1.41 5.93
N LYS A 26 -1.02 -1.37 7.23
CA LYS A 26 -2.42 -1.46 7.69
C LYS A 26 -3.22 -0.23 7.29
N VAL A 27 -2.66 0.97 7.47
CA VAL A 27 -3.31 2.22 7.06
C VAL A 27 -3.56 2.23 5.55
N ILE A 28 -2.54 1.90 4.76
CA ILE A 28 -2.63 1.77 3.30
C ILE A 28 -3.69 0.73 2.93
N ARG A 29 -3.71 -0.43 3.58
CA ARG A 29 -4.77 -1.44 3.37
C ARG A 29 -6.16 -0.91 3.70
N GLU A 30 -6.33 -0.18 4.81
CA GLU A 30 -7.64 0.39 5.17
C GLU A 30 -8.10 1.46 4.17
N LEU A 31 -7.19 2.29 3.67
CA LEU A 31 -7.49 3.25 2.59
C LEU A 31 -7.94 2.54 1.32
N ILE A 32 -7.21 1.50 0.90
CA ILE A 32 -7.58 0.69 -0.27
C ILE A 32 -8.93 0.00 -0.07
N MET A 33 -9.17 -0.56 1.12
CA MET A 33 -10.43 -1.24 1.42
C MET A 33 -11.60 -0.27 1.60
N ALA A 34 -11.33 1.00 1.95
CA ALA A 34 -12.34 2.04 2.05
C ALA A 34 -12.83 2.48 0.66
N ASP A 35 -11.92 2.56 -0.32
CA ASP A 35 -12.29 2.89 -1.71
C ASP A 35 -12.80 1.65 -2.47
N GLY A 36 -12.46 0.45 -1.99
CA GLY A 36 -12.92 -0.84 -2.54
C GLY A 36 -12.34 -1.18 -3.92
N ILE A 37 -11.56 -0.26 -4.50
CA ILE A 37 -10.95 -0.38 -5.82
C ILE A 37 -9.45 -0.11 -5.65
N VAL A 38 -8.64 -0.99 -6.20
CA VAL A 38 -7.20 -0.75 -6.35
C VAL A 38 -6.95 -0.41 -7.81
N SER A 39 -6.65 0.85 -8.08
CA SER A 39 -6.32 1.32 -9.42
C SER A 39 -5.01 0.68 -9.93
N GLU A 40 -4.82 0.69 -11.24
CA GLU A 40 -3.60 0.15 -11.85
C GLU A 40 -2.34 0.92 -11.40
N ASP A 41 -2.45 2.23 -11.21
CA ASP A 41 -1.35 3.07 -10.71
C ASP A 41 -0.93 2.68 -9.30
N GLU A 42 -1.89 2.44 -8.41
CA GLU A 42 -1.64 1.98 -7.04
C GLU A 42 -1.04 0.57 -7.01
N LYS A 43 -1.51 -0.33 -7.89
CA LYS A 43 -0.91 -1.66 -8.07
C LYS A 43 0.54 -1.56 -8.54
N ALA A 44 0.81 -0.71 -9.52
CA ALA A 44 2.16 -0.50 -10.05
C ALA A 44 3.07 0.12 -8.99
N PHE A 45 2.56 1.02 -8.17
CA PHE A 45 3.30 1.64 -7.08
C PHE A 45 3.65 0.63 -5.98
N LEU A 46 2.68 -0.19 -5.55
CA LEU A 46 2.91 -1.27 -4.60
C LEU A 46 3.91 -2.30 -5.14
N GLN A 47 3.81 -2.69 -6.41
CA GLN A 47 4.77 -3.60 -7.04
C GLN A 47 6.18 -3.03 -7.08
N LYS A 48 6.35 -1.76 -7.46
CA LYS A 48 7.66 -1.09 -7.44
C LYS A 48 8.27 -1.05 -6.04
N ALA A 49 7.47 -0.69 -5.03
CA ALA A 49 7.96 -0.66 -3.66
C ALA A 49 8.35 -2.08 -3.14
N LEU A 50 7.67 -3.12 -3.63
CA LEU A 50 7.98 -4.54 -3.40
C LEU A 50 9.31 -4.93 -4.02
N GLU A 51 9.52 -4.56 -5.29
CA GLU A 51 10.78 -4.81 -6.01
C GLU A 51 11.97 -4.09 -5.36
N HIS A 52 11.73 -2.91 -4.79
CA HIS A 52 12.77 -2.13 -4.11
C HIS A 52 13.04 -2.56 -2.66
N ASN A 53 12.42 -3.65 -2.17
CA ASN A 53 12.54 -4.13 -0.79
C ASN A 53 12.22 -3.04 0.26
N ARG A 54 11.29 -2.14 -0.08
CA ARG A 54 10.85 -1.03 0.78
C ARG A 54 9.70 -1.41 1.69
N PHE A 55 9.41 -2.71 1.82
CA PHE A 55 8.41 -3.23 2.75
C PHE A 55 9.13 -4.14 3.74
N ASP A 56 8.75 -4.05 5.01
CA ASP A 56 9.04 -5.14 5.93
C ASP A 56 8.22 -6.38 5.58
N ASP A 57 8.69 -7.56 5.99
CA ASP A 57 8.03 -8.84 5.70
C ASP A 57 6.54 -8.83 6.08
N GLN A 58 6.20 -8.18 7.19
CA GLN A 58 4.81 -8.04 7.66
C GLN A 58 3.99 -7.09 6.79
N ALA A 59 4.60 -6.02 6.27
CA ALA A 59 3.93 -5.09 5.35
C ALA A 59 3.67 -5.76 4.00
N MET A 60 4.64 -6.56 3.53
CA MET A 60 4.54 -7.36 2.32
C MET A 60 3.38 -8.34 2.38
N GLU A 61 3.23 -9.08 3.49
CA GLU A 61 2.12 -10.02 3.69
C GLU A 61 0.74 -9.31 3.63
N ILE A 62 0.64 -8.15 4.27
CA ILE A 62 -0.61 -7.37 4.31
C ILE A 62 -0.99 -6.85 2.91
N LEU A 63 -0.04 -6.22 2.21
CA LEU A 63 -0.30 -5.55 0.93
C LEU A 63 -0.40 -6.53 -0.24
N SER A 64 0.34 -7.64 -0.20
CA SER A 64 0.18 -8.73 -1.18
C SER A 64 -1.22 -9.37 -1.10
N GLY A 65 -1.78 -9.52 0.10
CA GLY A 65 -3.16 -9.97 0.28
C GLY A 65 -4.21 -9.04 -0.34
N VAL A 66 -3.95 -7.73 -0.33
CA VAL A 66 -4.81 -6.72 -0.97
C VAL A 66 -4.71 -6.81 -2.49
N LEU A 67 -3.49 -6.90 -3.03
CA LEU A 67 -3.24 -7.05 -4.47
C LEU A 67 -3.86 -8.33 -5.04
N LEU A 68 -3.78 -9.44 -4.31
CA LEU A 68 -4.36 -10.73 -4.70
C LEU A 68 -5.90 -10.68 -4.74
N ARG A 69 -6.53 -10.04 -3.75
CA ARG A 69 -7.99 -9.86 -3.72
C ARG A 69 -8.50 -8.99 -4.87
N SER A 70 -7.76 -7.94 -5.23
CA SER A 70 -8.14 -7.04 -6.33
C SER A 70 -8.04 -7.66 -7.74
N LYS A 71 -7.54 -8.90 -7.89
CA LYS A 71 -7.53 -9.62 -9.18
C LYS A 71 -8.74 -10.53 -9.40
N GLN A 72 -9.67 -10.64 -8.43
CA GLN A 72 -10.81 -11.57 -8.51
C GLN A 72 -12.17 -10.94 -8.87
N ASP A 73 -12.24 -9.63 -9.11
CA ASP A 73 -13.45 -8.93 -9.58
C ASP A 73 -13.30 -8.44 -11.03
#